data_AF-A0A6G6WK35-F1
#
_entry.id   AF-A0A6G6WK35-F1
#
_cell.length_a   1.000
_cell.length_b   1.000
_cell.length_c   1.000
_cell.angle_alpha   90.00
_cell.angle_beta   90.00
_cell.angle_gamma   90.00
#
_symmetry.space_group_name_H-M   'P 1'
#
loop_
_entity.id
_entity.type
_entity.pdbx_description
1 polymer ?
#
loop_
_entity_poly.entity_id
_entity_poly.type
_entity_poly.pdbx_seq_one_letter_code
_entity_poly.pdbx_strand_id
1 'polypeptide(L)'
;MDITTFYALFSATCFALLGFWWNLLQGNPHWLRDPDTRRAVGGVYLALLLPALMGLFAQVGGSGTTTIWRISFVAIAVVGLLTTLRALPHSRRVEVDDTATRVATFVLYALIAVVGVVPEIGTLVDLKAIQVEAMLLILLVLTAHGLVWRFMTAGPQPGHHEA
;
A
#
# COMPACT_ATOMS: atom_id res chain seq x y z
N MET A 1 3.86 22.60 -7.59
CA MET A 1 4.82 21.96 -6.66
C MET A 1 5.76 21.12 -7.50
N ASP A 2 7.06 21.15 -7.23
CA ASP A 2 8.01 20.23 -7.89
C ASP A 2 7.75 18.80 -7.42
N ILE A 3 7.97 17.83 -8.31
CA ILE A 3 7.74 16.40 -8.06
C ILE A 3 8.59 15.89 -6.90
N THR A 4 9.80 16.44 -6.74
CA THR A 4 10.70 16.13 -5.63
C THR A 4 10.07 16.52 -4.29
N THR A 5 9.45 17.70 -4.23
CA THR A 5 8.76 18.17 -3.02
C THR A 5 7.52 17.32 -2.73
N PHE A 6 6.77 16.95 -3.78
CA PHE A 6 5.61 16.05 -3.63
C PHE A 6 6.04 14.72 -2.99
N TYR A 7 7.06 14.06 -3.53
CA TYR A 7 7.54 12.78 -3.01
C TYR A 7 8.12 12.91 -1.59
N ALA A 8 8.73 14.06 -1.25
CA ALA A 8 9.16 14.35 0.11
C ALA A 8 8.01 14.35 1.10
N LEU A 9 7.00 15.16 0.81
CA LEU A 9 5.84 15.32 1.68
C LEU A 9 5.06 14.01 1.75
N PHE A 10 4.84 13.37 0.60
CA PHE A 10 4.14 12.09 0.50
C PHE A 10 4.80 11.00 1.35
N SER A 11 6.12 10.84 1.24
CA SER A 11 6.86 9.85 2.03
C SER A 11 6.77 10.16 3.52
N ALA A 12 6.98 11.42 3.90
CA ALA A 12 6.88 11.86 5.28
C ALA A 12 5.48 11.60 5.87
N THR A 13 4.42 11.89 5.12
CA THR A 13 3.04 11.59 5.53
C THR A 13 2.80 10.10 5.70
N CYS A 14 3.27 9.26 4.75
CA CYS A 14 3.11 7.81 4.86
C CYS A 14 3.85 7.25 6.09
N PHE A 15 5.08 7.72 6.37
CA PHE A 15 5.81 7.32 7.59
C PHE A 15 5.14 7.82 8.87
N ALA A 16 4.56 9.02 8.86
CA ALA A 16 3.81 9.53 10.00
C ALA A 16 2.58 8.65 10.29
N LEU A 17 1.80 8.30 9.26
CA LEU A 17 0.67 7.37 9.37
C LEU A 17 1.10 5.98 9.84
N LEU A 18 2.24 5.48 9.36
CA LEU A 18 2.83 4.23 9.84
C LEU A 18 3.20 4.31 11.34
N GLY A 19 3.71 5.46 11.78
CA GLY A 19 3.99 5.74 13.19
C GLY A 19 2.71 5.74 14.05
N PHE A 20 1.63 6.38 13.58
CA PHE A 20 0.32 6.33 14.25
C PHE A 20 -0.22 4.91 14.30
N TRP A 21 -0.09 4.15 13.22
CA TRP A 21 -0.48 2.74 13.18
C TRP A 21 0.26 1.91 14.24
N TRP A 22 1.56 2.12 14.38
CA TRP A 22 2.37 1.44 15.40
C TRP A 22 1.93 1.79 16.82
N ASN A 23 1.56 3.04 17.08
CA ASN A 23 1.03 3.47 18.36
C ASN A 23 -0.30 2.76 18.70
N LEU A 24 -1.21 2.63 17.72
CA LEU A 24 -2.45 1.86 17.88
C LEU A 24 -2.18 0.38 18.21
N LEU A 25 -1.18 -0.23 17.57
CA LEU A 25 -0.79 -1.62 17.83
C LEU A 25 -0.25 -1.82 19.24
N GLN A 26 0.55 -0.88 19.75
CA GLN A 26 1.03 -0.92 21.13
C GLN A 26 -0.13 -0.83 22.14
N GLY A 27 -1.16 -0.03 21.83
CA GLY A 27 -2.38 0.05 22.63
C GLY A 27 -3.26 -1.21 22.57
N ASN A 28 -3.12 -2.04 21.53
CA ASN A 28 -3.97 -3.20 21.28
C ASN A 28 -3.16 -4.47 20.95
N PRO A 29 -2.32 -4.97 21.88
CA PRO A 29 -1.42 -6.09 21.61
C PRO A 29 -2.13 -7.41 21.31
N HIS A 30 -3.42 -7.52 21.66
CA HIS A 30 -4.24 -8.69 21.37
C HIS A 30 -4.47 -8.89 19.86
N TRP A 31 -4.47 -7.82 19.04
CA TRP A 31 -4.57 -7.90 17.57
C TRP A 31 -3.39 -8.62 16.90
N LEU A 32 -2.25 -8.72 17.59
CA LEU A 32 -1.08 -9.46 17.09
C LEU A 32 -1.11 -10.94 17.47
N ARG A 33 -1.97 -11.34 18.42
CA ARG A 33 -2.07 -12.72 18.91
C ARG A 33 -3.05 -13.54 18.06
N ASP A 34 -4.14 -12.93 17.63
CA ASP A 34 -5.11 -13.58 16.76
C ASP A 34 -4.59 -13.64 15.30
N PRO A 35 -4.51 -14.84 14.68
CA PRO A 35 -4.01 -15.00 13.31
C PRO A 35 -4.75 -14.17 12.25
N ASP A 36 -6.04 -13.92 12.44
CA ASP A 36 -6.86 -13.24 11.42
C ASP A 36 -6.66 -11.73 11.48
N THR A 37 -6.74 -11.13 12.67
CA THR A 37 -6.39 -9.72 12.89
C THR A 37 -4.92 -9.43 12.58
N ARG A 38 -3.99 -10.32 12.91
CA ARG A 38 -2.55 -10.14 12.61
C ARG A 38 -2.26 -9.96 11.12
N ARG A 39 -2.99 -10.66 10.24
CA ARG A 39 -2.82 -10.51 8.78
C ARG A 39 -3.34 -9.16 8.30
N ALA A 40 -4.49 -8.72 8.78
CA ALA A 40 -5.03 -7.39 8.46
C ALA A 40 -4.07 -6.28 8.93
N VAL A 41 -3.51 -6.44 10.13
CA VAL A 41 -2.50 -5.53 10.68
C VAL A 41 -1.25 -5.44 9.81
N GLY A 42 -0.73 -6.59 9.36
CA GLY A 42 0.40 -6.63 8.43
C GLY A 42 0.07 -6.01 7.07
N GLY A 43 -1.17 -6.18 6.60
CA GLY A 43 -1.67 -5.57 5.36
C GLY A 43 -1.64 -4.04 5.41
N VAL A 44 -2.18 -3.45 6.49
CA VAL A 44 -2.13 -1.99 6.71
C VAL A 44 -0.69 -1.49 6.79
N TYR A 45 0.17 -2.20 7.53
CA TYR A 45 1.58 -1.84 7.67
C TYR A 45 2.28 -1.79 6.30
N LEU A 46 2.11 -2.83 5.47
CA LEU A 46 2.70 -2.88 4.13
C LEU A 46 2.11 -1.83 3.19
N ALA A 47 0.80 -1.59 3.26
CA ALA A 47 0.11 -0.63 2.41
C ALA A 47 0.54 0.83 2.68
N LEU A 48 1.08 1.14 3.87
CA LEU A 48 1.67 2.44 4.18
C LEU A 48 3.18 2.47 3.93
N LEU A 49 3.91 1.40 4.29
CA LEU A 49 5.36 1.34 4.17
C LEU A 49 5.83 1.33 2.71
N LEU A 50 5.22 0.51 1.85
CA LEU A 50 5.65 0.36 0.46
C LEU A 50 5.57 1.69 -0.32
N PRO A 51 4.44 2.44 -0.30
CA PRO A 51 4.40 3.77 -0.92
C PRO A 51 5.37 4.77 -0.28
N ALA A 52 5.59 4.73 1.05
CA ALA A 52 6.58 5.59 1.70
C ALA A 52 8.00 5.38 1.16
N LEU A 53 8.39 4.11 1.00
CA LEU A 53 9.69 3.72 0.44
C LEU A 53 9.81 4.12 -1.04
N MET A 54 8.75 3.91 -1.83
CA MET A 54 8.72 4.34 -3.23
C MET A 54 8.93 5.85 -3.35
N GLY A 55 8.26 6.63 -2.51
CA GLY A 55 8.47 8.07 -2.49
C GLY A 55 9.91 8.47 -2.14
N LEU A 56 10.56 7.83 -1.16
CA LEU A 56 11.98 8.08 -0.86
C LEU A 56 12.89 7.74 -2.05
N PHE A 57 12.67 6.59 -2.71
CA PHE A 57 13.46 6.20 -3.87
C PHE A 57 13.29 7.16 -5.04
N ALA A 58 12.09 7.72 -5.23
CA ALA A 58 11.86 8.74 -6.24
C ALA A 58 12.68 10.02 -5.98
N GLN A 59 12.91 10.38 -4.72
CA GLN A 59 13.77 11.51 -4.37
C GLN A 59 15.25 11.26 -4.68
N VAL A 60 15.73 10.04 -4.41
CA VAL A 60 17.12 9.64 -4.69
C VAL A 60 17.39 9.60 -6.21
N GLY A 61 16.40 9.20 -7.01
CA GLY A 61 16.53 9.10 -8.47
C GLY A 61 16.45 10.42 -9.25
N GLY A 62 16.17 11.54 -8.60
CA GLY A 62 15.84 12.82 -9.25
C GLY A 62 16.97 13.52 -10.00
N SER A 63 18.24 13.12 -9.84
CA SER A 63 19.41 13.89 -10.31
C SER A 63 20.26 13.27 -11.42
N GLY A 64 19.93 12.08 -11.95
CA GLY A 64 20.69 11.56 -13.11
C GLY A 64 20.50 10.11 -13.53
N THR A 65 19.85 9.26 -12.73
CA THR A 65 19.69 7.83 -13.04
C THR A 65 18.24 7.39 -12.96
N THR A 66 17.52 7.58 -14.08
CA THR A 66 16.10 7.20 -14.22
C THR A 66 15.86 5.70 -13.97
N THR A 67 16.90 4.87 -14.08
CA THR A 67 16.85 3.42 -13.90
C THR A 67 16.74 2.99 -12.43
N ILE A 68 17.37 3.72 -11.49
CA ILE A 68 17.44 3.29 -10.08
C ILE A 68 16.05 3.32 -9.44
N TRP A 69 15.35 4.45 -9.56
CA TRP A 69 14.01 4.58 -8.99
C TRP A 69 13.02 3.62 -9.67
N ARG A 70 13.14 3.36 -10.97
CA ARG A 70 12.29 2.39 -11.68
C ARG A 70 12.44 0.98 -11.16
N ILE A 71 13.68 0.52 -10.97
CA ILE A 71 13.95 -0.82 -10.41
C ILE A 71 13.36 -0.90 -9.00
N SER A 72 13.49 0.15 -8.18
CA SER A 72 12.88 0.19 -6.86
C SER A 72 11.35 0.13 -6.91
N PHE A 73 10.71 0.87 -7.84
CA PHE A 73 9.25 0.85 -7.98
C PHE A 73 8.75 -0.51 -8.43
N VAL A 74 9.40 -1.12 -9.42
CA VAL A 74 9.06 -2.48 -9.89
C VAL A 74 9.28 -3.50 -8.78
N ALA A 75 10.42 -3.45 -8.08
CA ALA A 75 10.72 -4.37 -6.98
C ALA A 75 9.69 -4.25 -5.85
N ILE A 76 9.36 -3.02 -5.43
CA ILE A 76 8.39 -2.77 -4.37
C ILE A 76 6.97 -3.16 -4.81
N ALA A 77 6.60 -2.91 -6.06
CA ALA A 77 5.31 -3.32 -6.62
C ALA A 77 5.19 -4.86 -6.69
N VAL A 78 6.27 -5.56 -7.07
CA VAL A 78 6.32 -7.03 -7.04
C VAL A 78 6.17 -7.55 -5.61
N VAL A 79 6.85 -6.94 -4.63
CA VAL A 79 6.65 -7.28 -3.22
C VAL A 79 5.21 -7.07 -2.80
N GLY A 80 4.59 -5.94 -3.17
CA GLY A 80 3.17 -5.65 -2.92
C GLY A 80 2.21 -6.66 -3.57
N LEU A 81 2.49 -7.09 -4.80
CA LEU A 81 1.73 -8.15 -5.48
C LEU A 81 1.88 -9.49 -4.76
N LEU A 82 3.11 -9.90 -4.44
CA LEU A 82 3.37 -11.18 -3.78
C LEU A 82 2.73 -11.26 -2.39
N THR A 83 2.74 -10.17 -1.62
CA THR A 83 2.10 -10.13 -0.31
C THR A 83 0.57 -10.16 -0.43
N THR A 84 0.01 -9.43 -1.40
CA THR A 84 -1.44 -9.46 -1.72
C THR A 84 -1.88 -10.85 -2.18
N LEU A 85 -1.10 -11.51 -3.04
CA LEU A 85 -1.37 -12.86 -3.52
C LEU A 85 -1.23 -13.91 -2.42
N ARG A 86 -0.22 -13.81 -1.55
CA ARG A 86 -0.07 -14.71 -0.39
C ARG A 86 -1.21 -14.57 0.63
N ALA A 87 -1.96 -13.47 0.60
CA ALA A 87 -3.17 -13.30 1.41
C ALA A 87 -4.42 -14.00 0.81
N LEU A 88 -4.35 -14.57 -0.41
CA LEU A 88 -5.46 -15.27 -1.09
C LEU A 88 -5.91 -16.59 -0.44
N PRO A 89 -5.03 -17.50 0.01
CA PRO A 89 -5.47 -18.86 0.36
C PRO A 89 -6.30 -18.98 1.65
N HIS A 90 -6.44 -17.90 2.44
CA HIS A 90 -7.03 -17.96 3.78
C HIS A 90 -8.27 -17.06 3.97
N SER A 91 -8.69 -16.31 2.95
CA SER A 91 -9.80 -15.35 3.05
C SER A 91 -11.18 -15.97 2.81
N ARG A 92 -11.39 -17.24 3.21
CA ARG A 92 -12.69 -17.93 3.08
C ARG A 92 -13.57 -17.85 4.34
N ARG A 93 -13.11 -17.19 5.41
CA ARG A 93 -13.78 -17.20 6.73
C ARG A 93 -14.24 -15.83 7.26
N VAL A 94 -14.06 -14.75 6.51
CA VAL A 94 -14.51 -13.41 6.94
C VAL A 94 -15.70 -13.00 6.08
N GLU A 95 -16.84 -12.80 6.73
CA GLU A 95 -18.16 -12.47 6.16
C GLU A 95 -18.24 -11.03 5.58
N VAL A 96 -17.12 -10.31 5.54
CA VAL A 96 -17.02 -8.95 4.99
C VAL A 96 -16.27 -9.00 3.66
N ASP A 97 -16.97 -8.72 2.57
CA ASP A 97 -16.41 -8.76 1.21
C ASP A 97 -15.26 -7.75 1.04
N ASP A 98 -14.02 -8.23 1.14
CA ASP A 98 -12.78 -7.47 0.90
C ASP A 98 -12.23 -7.66 -0.51
N THR A 99 -12.99 -8.35 -1.37
CA THR A 99 -12.57 -8.69 -2.73
C THR A 99 -12.33 -7.43 -3.55
N ALA A 100 -13.21 -6.43 -3.44
CA ALA A 100 -13.08 -5.16 -4.17
C ALA A 100 -11.80 -4.39 -3.79
N THR A 101 -11.51 -4.23 -2.50
CA THR A 101 -10.29 -3.54 -2.02
C THR A 101 -9.04 -4.28 -2.48
N ARG A 102 -9.04 -5.62 -2.35
CA ARG A 102 -7.91 -6.47 -2.75
C ARG A 102 -7.66 -6.42 -4.26
N VAL A 103 -8.72 -6.51 -5.05
CA VAL A 103 -8.62 -6.39 -6.52
C VAL A 103 -8.10 -5.00 -6.88
N ALA A 104 -8.59 -3.93 -6.24
CA ALA A 104 -8.10 -2.59 -6.46
C ALA A 104 -6.60 -2.47 -6.12
N THR A 105 -6.16 -2.93 -4.94
CA THR A 105 -4.74 -2.91 -4.54
C THR A 105 -3.87 -3.75 -5.47
N PHE A 106 -4.34 -4.93 -5.89
CA PHE A 106 -3.64 -5.78 -6.86
C PHE A 106 -3.48 -5.07 -8.22
N VAL A 107 -4.57 -4.50 -8.74
CA VAL A 107 -4.56 -3.72 -9.99
C VAL A 107 -3.63 -2.53 -9.87
N LEU A 108 -3.65 -1.79 -8.76
CA LEU A 108 -2.75 -0.65 -8.54
C LEU A 108 -1.29 -1.06 -8.55
N TYR A 109 -0.89 -2.11 -7.83
CA TYR A 109 0.49 -2.59 -7.88
C TYR A 109 0.89 -3.11 -9.26
N ALA A 110 -0.01 -3.81 -9.96
CA ALA A 110 0.24 -4.26 -11.33
C ALA A 110 0.45 -3.07 -12.28
N LEU A 111 -0.37 -2.03 -12.17
CA LEU A 111 -0.22 -0.79 -12.95
C LEU A 111 1.09 -0.08 -12.65
N ILE A 112 1.48 0.01 -11.37
CA ILE A 112 2.78 0.61 -10.99
C ILE A 112 3.94 -0.18 -11.60
N ALA A 113 3.90 -1.52 -11.55
CA ALA A 113 4.93 -2.35 -12.16
C ALA A 113 4.98 -2.17 -13.69
N VAL A 114 3.82 -2.10 -14.36
CA VAL A 114 3.73 -1.88 -15.81
C VAL A 114 4.30 -0.51 -16.19
N VAL A 115 3.95 0.55 -15.46
CA VAL A 115 4.47 1.91 -15.74
C VAL A 115 5.99 1.99 -15.49
N GLY A 116 6.49 1.30 -14.47
CA GLY A 116 7.92 1.22 -14.18
C GLY A 116 8.73 0.49 -15.27
N VAL A 117 8.14 -0.50 -15.94
CA VAL A 117 8.76 -1.27 -17.04
C VAL A 117 8.59 -0.57 -18.39
N VAL A 118 7.40 -0.03 -18.68
CA VAL A 118 7.03 0.58 -19.96
C VAL A 118 6.63 2.06 -19.75
N PRO A 119 7.61 2.97 -19.58
CA PRO A 119 7.35 4.37 -19.29
C PRO A 119 6.72 5.14 -20.46
N GLU A 120 6.79 4.59 -21.68
CA GLU A 120 6.20 5.12 -22.91
C GLU A 120 4.67 5.19 -22.83
N ILE A 121 4.03 4.47 -21.90
CA ILE A 121 2.58 4.59 -21.68
C ILE A 121 2.21 6.00 -21.17
N GLY A 122 3.12 6.68 -20.46
CA GLY A 122 2.89 8.05 -20.01
C GLY A 122 2.84 9.08 -21.13
N THR A 123 3.57 8.85 -22.24
CA THR A 123 3.61 9.79 -23.37
C THR A 123 2.31 9.81 -24.17
N LEU A 124 1.51 8.73 -24.11
CA LEU A 124 0.16 8.68 -24.68
C LEU A 124 -0.82 9.66 -24.01
N VAL A 125 -0.50 10.12 -22.79
CA VAL A 125 -1.34 11.00 -21.98
C VAL A 125 -0.67 12.36 -21.72
N ASP A 126 0.42 12.66 -22.45
CA ASP A 126 1.26 13.86 -22.27
C ASP A 126 1.77 14.07 -20.82
N LEU A 127 1.93 12.97 -20.08
CA LEU A 127 2.39 12.98 -18.69
C LEU A 127 3.77 12.31 -18.58
N LYS A 128 4.63 12.84 -17.71
CA LYS A 128 5.88 12.14 -17.37
C LYS A 128 5.52 10.87 -16.62
N ALA A 129 6.16 9.73 -16.91
CA ALA A 129 5.89 8.44 -16.25
C ALA A 129 5.87 8.55 -14.70
N ILE A 130 6.78 9.34 -14.13
CA ILE A 130 6.87 9.62 -12.70
C ILE A 130 5.64 10.35 -12.11
N GLN A 131 4.89 11.11 -12.92
CA GLN A 131 3.63 11.75 -12.50
C GLN A 131 2.48 10.74 -12.49
N VAL A 132 2.43 9.83 -13.47
CA VAL A 132 1.45 8.74 -13.49
C VAL A 132 1.63 7.85 -12.27
N GLU A 133 2.87 7.52 -11.92
CA GLU A 133 3.17 6.77 -10.71
C GLU A 133 2.80 7.51 -9.42
N ALA A 134 3.02 8.82 -9.35
CA ALA A 134 2.57 9.63 -8.22
C ALA A 134 1.05 9.52 -8.01
N MET A 135 0.27 9.54 -9.10
CA MET A 135 -1.19 9.34 -9.03
C MET A 135 -1.54 7.93 -8.53
N LEU A 136 -0.85 6.90 -9.02
CA LEU A 136 -1.08 5.52 -8.57
C LEU A 136 -0.74 5.34 -7.08
N LEU A 137 0.31 6.00 -6.59
CA LEU A 137 0.68 5.99 -5.17
C LEU A 137 -0.36 6.70 -4.29
N ILE A 138 -0.96 7.79 -4.76
CA ILE A 138 -2.08 8.44 -4.07
C ILE A 138 -3.25 7.47 -3.95
N LEU A 139 -3.62 6.79 -5.04
CA LEU A 139 -4.71 5.80 -5.03
C LEU A 139 -4.40 4.63 -4.09
N LEU A 140 -3.13 4.21 -4.03
CA LEU A 140 -2.67 3.16 -3.11
C LEU A 140 -2.81 3.58 -1.64
N VAL A 141 -2.47 4.82 -1.32
CA VAL A 141 -2.65 5.38 0.04
C VAL A 141 -4.14 5.53 0.38
N LEU A 142 -5.00 5.88 -0.57
CA LEU A 142 -6.45 5.90 -0.37
C LEU A 142 -7.00 4.49 -0.08
N THR A 143 -6.49 3.46 -0.77
CA THR A 143 -6.87 2.07 -0.47
C THR A 143 -6.37 1.66 0.92
N ALA A 144 -5.17 2.08 1.32
CA ALA A 144 -4.65 1.84 2.67
C ALA A 144 -5.54 2.48 3.76
N HIS A 145 -6.03 3.70 3.54
CA HIS A 145 -6.98 4.34 4.45
C HIS A 145 -8.31 3.58 4.53
N GLY A 146 -8.83 3.12 3.39
CA GLY A 146 -10.02 2.26 3.35
C GLY A 146 -9.84 0.97 4.15
N LEU A 147 -8.64 0.36 4.07
CA LEU A 147 -8.30 -0.84 4.83
C LEU A 147 -8.26 -0.56 6.34
N VAL A 148 -7.65 0.55 6.76
CA VAL A 148 -7.63 0.99 8.16
C VAL A 148 -9.05 1.22 8.67
N TRP A 149 -9.87 1.95 7.91
CA TRP A 149 -11.26 2.23 8.29
C TRP A 149 -12.06 0.94 8.47
N ARG A 150 -11.97 0.02 7.51
CA ARG A 150 -12.64 -1.29 7.60
C ARG A 150 -12.14 -2.09 8.80
N PHE A 151 -10.84 -2.11 9.06
CA PHE A 151 -10.28 -2.79 10.22
C PHE A 151 -10.83 -2.22 11.54
N MET A 152 -10.95 -0.91 11.65
CA MET A 152 -11.43 -0.24 12.87
C MET A 152 -12.95 -0.37 13.06
N THR A 153 -13.72 -0.47 11.97
CA THR A 153 -15.19 -0.56 12.00
C THR A 153 -15.73 -1.99 11.97
N ALA A 154 -14.91 -2.97 11.59
CA ALA A 154 -15.27 -4.38 11.71
C ALA A 154 -15.37 -4.74 13.20
N GLY A 155 -16.58 -4.79 13.72
CA GLY A 155 -16.85 -5.18 15.10
C GLY A 155 -16.42 -6.63 15.39
N PRO A 156 -16.22 -7.01 16.66
CA PRO A 156 -15.96 -8.39 17.04
C PRO A 156 -17.12 -9.29 16.55
N GLN A 157 -16.78 -10.46 16.01
CA GLN A 157 -17.77 -11.42 15.54
C GLN A 157 -18.69 -11.84 16.70
N PRO A 158 -20.02 -11.65 16.62
CA PRO A 158 -20.92 -12.13 17.66
C PRO A 158 -20.96 -13.66 17.58
N GLY A 159 -20.24 -14.37 18.45
CA GLY A 159 -20.22 -15.83 18.37
C GLY A 159 -19.31 -16.64 19.30
N HIS A 160 -18.89 -16.14 20.47
CA HIS A 160 -18.22 -17.02 21.46
C HIS A 160 -18.46 -16.65 22.93
N HIS A 161 -19.69 -16.26 23.26
CA HIS A 161 -20.17 -16.22 24.64
C HIS A 161 -21.61 -16.71 24.71
N GLU A 162 -21.82 -17.99 24.44
CA GLU A 162 -22.99 -18.74 24.90
C GLU A 162 -22.73 -20.24 24.71
N ALA A 163 -22.13 -20.85 25.74
CA ALA A 163 -22.30 -22.24 26.18
C ALA A 163 -21.56 -22.43 27.51
#